data_AF-A0A8T5GBC8-F1
#
_entry.id   AF-A0A8T5GBC8-F1
#
_cell.length_a   1.000
_cell.length_b   1.000
_cell.length_c   1.000
_cell.angle_alpha   90.00
_cell.angle_beta   90.00
_cell.angle_gamma   90.00
#
_symmetry.space_group_name_H-M   'P 1'
#
loop_
_entity.id
_entity.type
_entity.pdbx_description
1 polymer ?
#
loop_
_entity_poly.entity_id
_entity_poly.type
_entity_poly.pdbx_seq_one_letter_code
_entity_poly.pdbx_strand_id
1 'polypeptide(L)'
;MNRFPSKKKLEERLIIGIDEFNNGKSHPEVPFICVAYTSFPSHKLKGKIISKGRGFKDDPKVRSRFRKNALEFLREHSRFDYFSLEASADQIFSSATRATATARLIYESAIKHIHEDPLIIIDGAPFSPLAEEIIEETLERYGLPLEDVFFRKKADVIYDPVKTADRIAYCLGALRYGSIGSQRKWPYRNRKIDFRAEPPTEEDYLLYGLNKPSMQR
;
A
#
# COMPACT_ATOMS: atom_id res chain seq x y z
N MET A 1 4.72 26.51 -8.25
CA MET A 1 3.24 26.51 -8.25
C MET A 1 2.77 25.37 -7.35
N ASN A 2 1.78 25.60 -6.48
CA ASN A 2 1.24 24.51 -5.65
C ASN A 2 0.41 23.58 -6.53
N ARG A 3 0.93 22.38 -6.80
CA ARG A 3 0.29 21.34 -7.63
C ARG A 3 -0.90 20.67 -6.91
N PHE A 4 -1.17 20.95 -5.63
CA PHE A 4 -2.20 20.27 -4.85
C PHE A 4 -3.65 20.63 -5.25
N PRO A 5 -4.59 19.66 -5.21
CA PRO A 5 -5.99 19.90 -5.54
C PRO A 5 -6.65 20.87 -4.56
N SER A 6 -7.60 21.65 -5.08
CA SER A 6 -8.42 22.55 -4.25
C SER A 6 -9.33 21.77 -3.31
N LYS A 7 -9.77 22.41 -2.21
CA LYS A 7 -10.73 21.81 -1.27
C LYS A 7 -11.99 21.31 -1.96
N LYS A 8 -12.51 22.07 -2.93
CA LYS A 8 -13.68 21.69 -3.73
C LYS A 8 -13.47 20.39 -4.50
N LYS A 9 -12.31 20.23 -5.16
CA LYS A 9 -11.97 18.97 -5.87
C LYS A 9 -11.95 17.77 -4.91
N LEU A 10 -11.42 17.94 -3.70
CA LEU A 10 -11.38 16.90 -2.68
C LEU A 10 -12.77 16.52 -2.13
N GLU A 11 -13.74 17.44 -2.18
CA GLU A 11 -15.10 17.21 -1.70
C GLU A 11 -16.02 16.61 -2.78
N GLU A 12 -15.69 16.79 -4.06
CA GLU A 12 -16.57 16.44 -5.20
C GLU A 12 -16.08 15.22 -6.00
N ARG A 13 -14.81 14.83 -5.89
CA ARG A 13 -14.24 13.70 -6.65
C ARG A 13 -14.05 12.46 -5.80
N LEU A 14 -14.04 11.31 -6.47
CA LEU A 14 -13.55 10.07 -5.88
C LEU A 14 -12.06 10.25 -5.52
N ILE A 15 -11.67 9.80 -4.32
CA ILE A 15 -10.28 9.85 -3.85
C ILE A 15 -9.79 8.42 -3.61
N ILE A 16 -8.65 8.08 -4.19
CA ILE A 16 -7.86 6.89 -3.86
C ILE A 16 -6.73 7.34 -2.93
N GLY A 17 -6.84 6.97 -1.65
CA GLY A 17 -5.78 7.20 -0.67
C GLY A 17 -4.80 6.04 -0.65
N ILE A 18 -3.50 6.33 -0.72
CA ILE A 18 -2.42 5.34 -0.71
C ILE A 18 -1.56 5.53 0.54
N ASP A 19 -1.37 4.45 1.28
CA ASP A 19 -0.47 4.39 2.42
C ASP A 19 -0.02 2.95 2.66
N GLU A 20 0.96 2.77 3.52
CA GLU A 20 1.64 1.52 3.74
C GLU A 20 1.96 1.25 5.21
N PHE A 21 2.17 -0.02 5.49
CA PHE A 21 2.63 -0.49 6.75
C PHE A 21 3.95 -1.23 6.57
N ASN A 22 4.90 -0.86 7.43
CA ASN A 22 6.19 -1.50 7.62
C ASN A 22 7.11 -1.48 6.38
N ASN A 23 7.99 -0.49 6.32
CA ASN A 23 9.07 -0.39 5.31
C ASN A 23 10.26 -1.34 5.55
N GLY A 24 10.09 -2.37 6.38
CA GLY A 24 11.14 -3.32 6.77
C GLY A 24 12.05 -2.86 7.92
N LYS A 25 11.88 -1.65 8.47
CA LYS A 25 12.71 -1.16 9.59
C LYS A 25 12.16 -1.48 10.98
N SER A 26 10.85 -1.32 11.17
CA SER A 26 10.23 -1.38 12.50
C SER A 26 9.87 -2.80 12.92
N HIS A 27 9.47 -3.63 11.95
CA HIS A 27 9.12 -5.03 12.15
C HIS A 27 9.72 -5.87 11.02
N PRO A 28 11.01 -6.23 11.08
CA PRO A 28 11.69 -6.98 10.01
C PRO A 28 10.98 -8.31 9.63
N GLU A 29 10.25 -8.89 10.59
CA GLU A 29 9.46 -10.11 10.45
C GLU A 29 8.09 -9.92 9.77
N VAL A 30 7.66 -8.68 9.57
CA VAL A 30 6.40 -8.33 8.92
C VAL A 30 6.70 -7.92 7.47
N PRO A 31 5.88 -8.32 6.48
CA PRO A 31 6.05 -7.82 5.12
C PRO A 31 5.81 -6.32 5.02
N PHE A 32 6.28 -5.73 3.92
CA PHE A 32 5.75 -4.45 3.46
C PHE A 32 4.33 -4.66 2.97
N ILE A 33 3.38 -3.85 3.44
CA ILE A 33 1.97 -3.91 3.01
C ILE A 33 1.57 -2.52 2.54
N CYS A 34 1.13 -2.39 1.30
CA CYS A 34 0.63 -1.13 0.77
C CYS A 34 -0.83 -1.30 0.37
N VAL A 35 -1.63 -0.26 0.64
CA VAL A 35 -3.09 -0.26 0.50
C VAL A 35 -3.52 0.94 -0.33
N ALA A 36 -4.47 0.70 -1.22
CA ALA A 36 -5.22 1.72 -1.93
C ALA A 36 -6.67 1.69 -1.45
N TYR A 37 -7.12 2.75 -0.78
CA TYR A 37 -8.48 2.88 -0.28
C TYR A 37 -9.29 3.85 -1.14
N THR A 38 -10.45 3.40 -1.61
CA THR A 38 -11.35 4.18 -2.47
C THR A 38 -12.43 4.87 -1.64
N SER A 39 -12.43 6.20 -1.63
CA SER A 39 -13.39 7.05 -0.94
C SER A 39 -14.24 7.85 -1.92
N PHE A 40 -15.56 7.84 -1.70
CA PHE A 40 -16.51 8.58 -2.54
C PHE A 40 -16.93 9.90 -1.86
N PRO A 41 -17.24 10.96 -2.61
CA PRO A 41 -17.65 12.28 -2.10
C PRO A 41 -18.71 12.25 -0.99
N SER A 42 -19.69 11.36 -1.11
CA SER A 42 -20.81 11.22 -0.17
C SER A 42 -20.51 10.32 1.03
N HIS A 43 -19.37 9.64 1.03
CA HIS A 43 -19.02 8.65 2.04
C HIS A 43 -18.30 9.32 3.22
N LYS A 44 -19.08 9.71 4.24
CA LYS A 44 -18.49 10.07 5.54
C LYS A 44 -17.77 8.85 6.11
N LEU A 45 -16.47 8.96 6.37
CA LEU A 45 -15.74 7.95 7.15
C LEU A 45 -16.32 7.90 8.56
N LYS A 46 -17.28 7.01 8.76
CA LYS A 46 -17.88 6.72 10.05
C LYS A 46 -17.14 5.51 10.60
N GLY A 47 -16.65 5.61 11.84
CA GLY A 47 -15.98 4.50 12.50
C GLY A 47 -14.95 4.97 13.51
N LYS A 48 -14.71 4.16 14.53
CA LYS A 48 -13.63 4.41 15.48
C LYS A 48 -12.31 4.04 14.81
N ILE A 49 -11.46 5.03 14.56
CA ILE A 49 -10.12 4.79 14.03
C ILE A 49 -9.34 3.86 14.96
N ILE A 50 -8.81 2.77 14.41
CA ILE A 50 -8.00 1.80 15.13
C ILE A 50 -6.70 2.47 15.59
N SER A 51 -6.42 2.43 16.89
CA SER A 51 -5.15 2.92 17.42
C SER A 51 -4.03 1.92 17.11
N LYS A 52 -2.93 2.40 16.50
CA LYS A 52 -1.70 1.63 16.28
C LYS A 52 -1.09 1.13 17.60
N GLY A 53 -0.24 0.10 17.51
CA GLY A 53 0.49 -0.52 18.63
C GLY A 53 -0.29 -1.55 19.46
N ARG A 54 -1.62 -1.66 19.33
CA ARG A 54 -2.42 -2.63 20.11
C ARG A 54 -2.42 -4.04 19.55
N GLY A 55 -2.25 -4.17 18.23
CA GLY A 55 -2.31 -5.45 17.53
C GLY A 55 -1.09 -6.36 17.73
N PHE A 56 0.02 -5.81 18.23
CA PHE A 56 1.29 -6.52 18.46
C PHE A 56 1.61 -6.69 19.96
N LYS A 57 0.64 -6.52 20.86
CA LYS A 57 0.85 -6.71 22.30
C LYS A 57 0.74 -8.18 22.69
N ASP A 58 1.54 -8.62 23.65
CA ASP A 58 1.50 -10.01 24.14
C ASP A 58 0.24 -10.34 24.96
N ASP A 59 -0.44 -9.34 25.52
CA ASP A 59 -1.67 -9.52 26.30
C ASP A 59 -2.80 -10.15 25.45
N PRO A 60 -3.29 -11.36 25.79
CA PRO A 60 -4.35 -12.05 25.05
C PRO A 60 -5.68 -11.31 25.01
N LYS A 61 -6.08 -10.61 26.09
CA LYS A 61 -7.34 -9.85 26.16
C LYS A 61 -7.27 -8.64 25.25
N VAL A 62 -6.13 -7.95 25.24
CA VAL A 62 -5.90 -6.81 24.34
C VAL A 62 -5.89 -7.25 22.87
N ARG A 63 -5.24 -8.37 22.56
CA ARG A 63 -5.24 -8.95 21.19
C ARG A 63 -6.62 -9.38 20.73
N SER A 64 -7.40 -10.05 21.57
CA SER A 64 -8.76 -10.47 21.23
C SER A 64 -9.66 -9.25 20.93
N ARG A 65 -9.58 -8.20 21.76
CA ARG A 65 -10.29 -6.94 21.52
C ARG A 65 -9.82 -6.24 20.26
N PHE A 66 -8.51 -6.18 20.02
CA PHE A 66 -7.94 -5.64 18.79
C PHE A 66 -8.47 -6.38 17.57
N ARG A 67 -8.40 -7.72 17.56
CA ARG A 67 -8.86 -8.56 16.47
C ARG A 67 -10.32 -8.30 16.12
N LYS A 68 -11.21 -8.24 17.12
CA LYS A 68 -12.62 -7.91 16.91
C LYS A 68 -12.78 -6.55 16.22
N ASN A 69 -12.15 -5.52 16.78
CA ASN A 69 -12.27 -4.16 16.26
C ASN A 69 -11.65 -4.01 14.87
N ALA A 70 -10.52 -4.66 14.60
CA ALA A 70 -9.85 -4.62 13.30
C ALA A 70 -10.69 -5.31 12.21
N LEU A 71 -11.31 -6.45 12.51
CA LEU A 71 -12.22 -7.12 11.58
C LEU A 71 -13.47 -6.28 11.30
N GLU A 72 -14.03 -5.62 12.31
CA GLU A 72 -15.15 -4.70 12.15
C GLU A 72 -14.77 -3.50 11.28
N PHE A 73 -13.61 -2.89 11.55
CA PHE A 73 -13.07 -1.78 10.77
C PHE A 73 -12.84 -2.17 9.30
N LEU A 74 -12.21 -3.31 9.02
CA LEU A 74 -12.00 -3.78 7.64
C LEU A 74 -13.32 -4.07 6.91
N ARG A 75 -14.36 -4.51 7.64
CA ARG A 75 -15.69 -4.72 7.07
C ARG A 75 -16.40 -3.40 6.76
N GLU A 76 -16.27 -2.40 7.63
CA GLU A 76 -16.82 -1.05 7.39
C GLU A 76 -16.10 -0.34 6.24
N HIS A 77 -14.81 -0.62 6.06
CA HIS A 77 -13.95 -0.02 5.05
C HIS A 77 -13.52 -1.05 4.00
N SER A 78 -14.47 -1.75 3.37
CA SER A 78 -14.17 -2.88 2.46
C SER A 78 -13.72 -2.46 1.05
N ARG A 79 -13.65 -1.17 0.75
CA ARG A 79 -13.33 -0.63 -0.60
C ARG A 79 -11.84 -0.37 -0.75
N PHE A 80 -11.04 -1.41 -0.60
CA PHE A 80 -9.60 -1.31 -0.73
C PHE A 80 -9.02 -2.45 -1.54
N ASP A 81 -7.93 -2.12 -2.22
CA ASP A 81 -6.99 -3.07 -2.79
C ASP A 81 -5.70 -3.02 -1.97
N TYR A 82 -4.94 -4.12 -1.96
CA TYR A 82 -3.64 -4.14 -1.27
C TYR A 82 -2.69 -5.13 -1.91
N PHE A 83 -1.39 -4.94 -1.67
CA PHE A 83 -0.39 -5.98 -1.87
C PHE A 83 0.50 -6.12 -0.64
N SER A 84 1.21 -7.24 -0.58
CA SER A 84 2.27 -7.44 0.41
C SER A 84 3.53 -7.96 -0.26
N LEU A 85 4.68 -7.44 0.16
CA LEU A 85 6.01 -7.93 -0.24
C LEU A 85 6.69 -8.55 1.00
N GLU A 86 7.01 -9.84 0.93
CA GLU A 86 7.70 -10.58 2.01
C GLU A 86 9.19 -10.26 2.10
N ALA A 87 9.64 -9.65 3.20
CA ALA A 87 11.06 -9.41 3.40
C ALA A 87 11.80 -10.75 3.46
N SER A 88 12.65 -11.06 2.48
CA SER A 88 13.58 -12.18 2.61
C SER A 88 14.77 -11.73 3.46
N ALA A 89 15.41 -12.67 4.17
CA ALA A 89 16.51 -12.37 5.10
C ALA A 89 17.67 -11.58 4.45
N ASP A 90 17.79 -11.66 3.13
CA ASP A 90 18.83 -11.02 2.32
C ASP A 90 18.29 -9.89 1.42
N GLN A 91 16.98 -9.62 1.43
CA GLN A 91 16.35 -8.55 0.65
C GLN A 91 15.54 -7.63 1.56
N ILE A 92 16.21 -6.62 2.11
CA ILE A 92 15.55 -5.34 2.31
C ILE A 92 15.13 -4.89 0.91
N PHE A 93 13.82 -4.81 0.65
CA PHE A 93 13.33 -4.41 -0.67
C PHE A 93 13.98 -3.11 -1.11
N SER A 94 14.53 -3.12 -2.33
CA SER A 94 14.99 -1.88 -2.93
C SER A 94 13.82 -0.89 -2.96
N SER A 95 14.10 0.39 -2.75
CA SER A 95 13.09 1.44 -2.83
C SER A 95 12.33 1.39 -4.16
N ALA A 96 13.02 0.95 -5.23
CA ALA A 96 12.46 0.75 -6.56
C ALA A 96 11.39 -0.35 -6.61
N THR A 97 11.64 -1.53 -6.02
CA THR A 97 10.64 -2.62 -6.02
C THR A 97 9.34 -2.19 -5.32
N ARG A 98 9.45 -1.48 -4.19
CA ARG A 98 8.27 -0.95 -3.47
C ARG A 98 7.55 0.12 -4.28
N ALA A 99 8.30 1.00 -4.93
CA ALA A 99 7.76 2.04 -5.81
C ALA A 99 6.99 1.43 -6.99
N THR A 100 7.59 0.51 -7.74
CA THR A 100 6.93 -0.16 -8.89
C THR A 100 5.68 -0.93 -8.47
N ALA A 101 5.73 -1.67 -7.36
CA ALA A 101 4.54 -2.37 -6.85
C ALA A 101 3.43 -1.39 -6.41
N THR A 102 3.81 -0.26 -5.83
CA THR A 102 2.87 0.81 -5.45
C THR A 102 2.23 1.45 -6.69
N ALA A 103 3.01 1.76 -7.72
CA ALA A 103 2.48 2.27 -8.98
C ALA A 103 1.48 1.30 -9.63
N ARG A 104 1.78 0.00 -9.62
CA ARG A 104 0.86 -1.02 -10.11
C ARG A 104 -0.45 -1.04 -9.32
N LEU A 105 -0.39 -1.01 -7.98
CA LEU A 105 -1.58 -0.94 -7.14
C LEU A 105 -2.43 0.29 -7.44
N ILE A 106 -1.79 1.45 -7.60
CA ILE A 106 -2.44 2.71 -7.96
C ILE A 106 -3.18 2.55 -9.29
N TYR A 107 -2.49 2.06 -10.32
CA TYR A 107 -3.08 1.87 -11.65
C TYR A 107 -4.29 0.94 -11.63
N GLU A 108 -4.14 -0.24 -11.01
CA GLU A 108 -5.23 -1.23 -10.94
C GLU A 108 -6.43 -0.71 -10.13
N SER A 109 -6.20 0.13 -9.12
CA SER A 109 -7.27 0.77 -8.36
C SER A 109 -7.96 1.87 -9.17
N ALA A 110 -7.18 2.67 -9.89
CA ALA A 110 -7.69 3.80 -10.66
C ALA A 110 -8.48 3.36 -11.90
N ILE A 111 -8.02 2.32 -12.62
CA ILE A 111 -8.69 1.87 -13.84
C ILE A 111 -10.11 1.33 -13.58
N LYS A 112 -10.35 0.74 -12.40
CA LYS A 112 -11.70 0.32 -11.95
C LYS A 112 -12.67 1.48 -11.82
N HIS A 113 -12.14 2.70 -11.66
CA HIS A 113 -12.88 3.92 -11.40
C HIS A 113 -12.59 5.02 -12.42
N ILE A 114 -12.05 4.67 -13.60
CA ILE A 114 -11.58 5.67 -14.58
C ILE A 114 -12.70 6.63 -15.02
N HIS A 115 -13.95 6.16 -15.05
CA HIS A 115 -15.12 6.96 -15.41
C HIS A 115 -15.55 7.97 -14.32
N GLU A 116 -15.06 7.82 -13.09
CA GLU A 116 -15.34 8.69 -11.95
C GLU A 116 -14.27 9.79 -11.77
N ASP A 117 -13.29 9.86 -12.68
CA ASP A 117 -12.15 10.79 -12.65
C ASP A 117 -11.47 10.80 -11.25
N PRO A 118 -10.77 9.72 -10.86
CA PRO A 118 -10.27 9.57 -9.49
C PRO A 118 -9.07 10.48 -9.20
N LEU A 119 -9.07 11.14 -8.04
CA LEU A 119 -7.87 11.79 -7.48
C LEU A 119 -7.06 10.77 -6.69
N ILE A 120 -5.76 10.72 -6.89
CA ILE A 120 -4.85 9.82 -6.18
C ILE A 120 -3.99 10.63 -5.22
N ILE A 121 -4.05 10.31 -3.93
CA ILE A 121 -3.25 10.96 -2.89
C ILE A 121 -2.38 9.92 -2.20
N ILE A 122 -1.08 10.13 -2.24
CA ILE A 122 -0.06 9.21 -1.73
C ILE A 122 0.62 9.85 -0.53
N ASP A 123 0.73 9.13 0.59
CA ASP A 123 1.66 9.56 1.63
C ASP A 123 3.09 9.41 1.13
N GLY A 124 3.78 10.54 0.98
CA GLY A 124 5.17 10.60 0.51
C GLY A 124 6.19 10.32 1.62
N ALA A 125 5.77 10.23 2.88
CA ALA A 125 6.68 10.03 4.02
C ALA A 125 7.56 8.75 3.99
N PRO A 126 7.24 7.64 3.29
CA PRO A 126 8.14 6.50 3.15
C PRO A 126 8.98 6.47 1.87
N PHE A 127 8.68 7.32 0.88
CA PHE A 127 9.26 7.29 -0.45
C PHE A 127 10.38 8.33 -0.56
N SER A 128 11.54 7.91 -1.03
CA SER A 128 12.59 8.85 -1.45
C SER A 128 12.15 9.55 -2.74
N PRO A 129 12.74 10.71 -3.11
CA PRO A 129 12.47 11.35 -4.40
C PRO A 129 12.60 10.39 -5.59
N LEU A 130 13.59 9.50 -5.57
CA LEU A 130 13.76 8.44 -6.56
C LEU A 130 12.57 7.47 -6.62
N ALA A 131 11.95 7.16 -5.48
CA ALA A 131 10.79 6.27 -5.46
C ALA A 131 9.52 6.96 -5.97
N GLU A 132 9.37 8.27 -5.73
CA GLU A 132 8.29 9.07 -6.33
C GLU A 132 8.43 9.12 -7.85
N GLU A 133 9.65 9.38 -8.36
CA GLU A 133 9.98 9.36 -9.79
C GLU A 133 9.65 8.01 -10.44
N ILE A 134 10.05 6.89 -9.81
CA ILE A 134 9.71 5.55 -10.30
C ILE A 134 8.20 5.33 -10.35
N ILE A 135 7.44 5.84 -9.37
CA ILE A 135 5.98 5.73 -9.39
C ILE A 135 5.40 6.53 -10.55
N GLU A 136 5.79 7.79 -10.70
CA GLU A 136 5.33 8.68 -11.78
C GLU A 136 5.63 8.08 -13.16
N GLU A 137 6.88 7.68 -13.42
CA GLU A 137 7.27 7.06 -14.70
C GLU A 137 6.47 5.77 -14.99
N THR A 138 6.24 4.95 -13.96
CA THR A 138 5.51 3.69 -14.14
C THR A 138 4.03 3.97 -14.46
N LEU A 139 3.41 4.96 -13.80
CA LEU A 139 2.03 5.36 -14.05
C LEU A 139 1.84 5.97 -15.43
N GLU A 140 2.77 6.81 -15.88
CA GLU A 140 2.76 7.36 -17.26
C GLU A 140 2.84 6.24 -18.30
N ARG A 141 3.72 5.25 -18.11
CA ARG A 141 3.82 4.09 -19.01
C ARG A 141 2.52 3.27 -19.06
N TYR A 142 1.75 3.24 -17.97
CA TYR A 142 0.44 2.61 -17.92
C TYR A 142 -0.68 3.50 -18.50
N GLY A 143 -0.37 4.72 -18.93
CA GLY A 143 -1.32 5.66 -19.53
C GLY A 143 -2.19 6.40 -18.51
N LEU A 144 -1.77 6.47 -17.23
CA LEU A 144 -2.51 7.19 -16.20
C LEU A 144 -2.07 8.66 -16.13
N PRO A 145 -2.99 9.65 -16.22
CA PRO A 145 -2.63 11.06 -16.16
C PRO A 145 -2.05 11.45 -14.79
N LEU A 146 -0.83 12.01 -14.78
CA LEU A 146 -0.17 12.43 -13.53
C LEU A 146 -0.73 13.74 -12.94
N GLU A 147 -1.61 14.44 -13.66
CA GLU A 147 -2.24 15.67 -13.17
C GLU A 147 -3.15 15.45 -11.96
N ASP A 148 -3.59 14.20 -11.75
CA ASP A 148 -4.44 13.80 -10.62
C ASP A 148 -3.70 12.92 -9.59
N VAL A 149 -2.37 12.80 -9.69
CA VAL A 149 -1.52 12.07 -8.74
C VAL A 149 -0.76 13.05 -7.85
N PHE A 150 -0.94 12.95 -6.53
CA PHE A 150 -0.37 13.88 -5.57
C PHE A 150 0.40 13.18 -4.44
N PHE A 151 1.70 13.47 -4.35
CA PHE A 151 2.55 13.07 -3.22
C PHE A 151 2.50 14.14 -2.12
N ARG A 152 2.09 13.75 -0.91
CA ARG A 152 2.15 14.64 0.26
C ARG A 152 2.78 13.94 1.44
N LYS A 153 3.77 14.58 2.06
CA LYS A 153 4.30 14.13 3.34
C LYS A 153 3.23 14.24 4.44
N LYS A 154 3.03 13.18 5.23
CA LYS A 154 2.00 13.09 6.29
C LYS A 154 0.59 13.26 5.74
N ALA A 155 0.35 12.67 4.57
CA ALA A 155 -0.98 12.70 3.96
C ALA A 155 -2.02 12.03 4.87
N ASP A 156 -1.63 11.02 5.64
CA ASP A 156 -2.45 10.33 6.64
C ASP A 156 -3.01 11.23 7.75
N VAL A 157 -2.32 12.33 8.07
CA VAL A 157 -2.78 13.31 9.06
C VAL A 157 -3.82 14.27 8.47
N ILE A 158 -3.74 14.50 7.16
CA ILE A 158 -4.43 15.60 6.47
C ILE A 158 -5.66 15.08 5.72
N TYR A 159 -5.56 13.89 5.14
CA TYR A 159 -6.57 13.31 4.27
C TYR A 159 -7.08 11.99 4.83
N ASP A 160 -8.34 12.03 5.16
CA ASP A 160 -9.16 10.94 5.67
C ASP A 160 -9.06 9.63 4.85
N PRO A 161 -9.06 9.65 3.49
CA PRO A 161 -8.85 8.43 2.69
C PRO A 161 -7.47 7.79 2.90
N VAL A 162 -6.41 8.61 3.00
CA VAL A 162 -5.03 8.13 3.21
C VAL A 162 -4.89 7.57 4.62
N LYS A 163 -5.43 8.27 5.62
CA LYS A 163 -5.53 7.77 6.99
C LYS A 163 -6.23 6.42 7.08
N THR A 164 -7.23 6.19 6.25
CA THR A 164 -7.96 4.92 6.21
C THR A 164 -7.09 3.84 5.60
N ALA A 165 -6.40 4.11 4.49
CA ALA A 165 -5.42 3.19 3.89
C ALA A 165 -4.34 2.77 4.90
N ASP A 166 -3.77 3.71 5.64
CA ASP A 166 -2.78 3.46 6.70
C ASP A 166 -3.31 2.46 7.75
N ARG A 167 -4.53 2.68 8.20
CA ARG A 167 -5.16 1.86 9.24
C ARG A 167 -5.55 0.49 8.73
N ILE A 168 -5.96 0.38 7.47
CA ILE A 168 -6.18 -0.91 6.81
C ILE A 168 -4.85 -1.67 6.73
N ALA A 169 -3.78 -1.03 6.25
CA ALA A 169 -2.45 -1.65 6.13
C ALA A 169 -1.97 -2.18 7.49
N TYR A 170 -2.12 -1.36 8.55
CA TYR A 170 -1.83 -1.76 9.92
C TYR A 170 -2.69 -2.93 10.40
N CYS A 171 -4.00 -2.91 10.14
CA CYS A 171 -4.91 -3.99 10.56
C CYS A 171 -4.58 -5.31 9.86
N LEU A 172 -4.31 -5.29 8.55
CA LEU A 172 -3.88 -6.46 7.79
C LEU A 172 -2.58 -7.03 8.35
N GLY A 173 -1.61 -6.16 8.61
CA GLY A 173 -0.34 -6.53 9.23
C GLY A 173 -0.54 -7.16 10.61
N ALA A 174 -1.28 -6.51 11.49
CA ALA A 174 -1.48 -6.98 12.86
C ALA A 174 -2.37 -8.23 12.97
N LEU A 175 -3.40 -8.37 12.15
CA LEU A 175 -4.27 -9.56 12.18
C LEU A 175 -3.52 -10.81 11.71
N ARG A 176 -2.63 -10.65 10.74
CA ARG A 176 -1.86 -11.76 10.17
C ARG A 176 -0.56 -12.04 10.93
N TYR A 177 0.08 -11.00 11.48
CA TYR A 177 1.44 -11.07 12.05
C TYR A 177 1.56 -10.60 13.52
N GLY A 178 0.49 -10.11 14.15
CA GLY A 178 0.47 -9.53 15.51
C GLY A 178 0.72 -10.49 16.68
N SER A 179 1.28 -11.67 16.40
CA SER A 179 1.59 -12.71 17.38
C SER A 179 3.05 -13.16 17.36
N ILE A 180 3.93 -12.53 16.57
CA ILE A 180 5.37 -12.86 16.55
C ILE A 180 6.07 -12.16 17.73
N GLY A 181 5.60 -12.47 18.93
CA GLY A 181 6.34 -12.31 20.17
C GLY A 181 7.11 -13.60 20.44
N SER A 182 8.42 -13.50 20.60
CA SER A 182 9.37 -14.56 21.00
C SER A 182 9.75 -15.63 19.95
N GLN A 183 10.97 -15.49 19.41
CA GLN A 183 11.90 -16.58 19.08
C GLN A 183 11.39 -17.82 18.30
N ARG A 184 10.86 -17.66 17.08
CA ARG A 184 10.82 -18.78 16.12
C ARG A 184 11.25 -18.33 14.72
N LYS A 185 12.36 -18.90 14.24
CA LYS A 185 12.70 -18.95 12.81
C LYS A 185 11.62 -19.76 12.08
N TRP A 186 11.24 -19.25 10.92
CA TRP A 186 10.19 -19.72 10.02
C TRP A 186 10.39 -21.16 9.54
N PRO A 187 9.33 -22.01 9.50
CA PRO A 187 9.24 -23.06 8.52
C PRO A 187 8.62 -22.50 7.23
N TYR A 188 9.44 -22.41 6.18
CA TYR A 188 9.03 -22.21 4.80
C TYR A 188 7.92 -23.19 4.44
N ARG A 189 6.66 -22.72 4.26
CA ARG A 189 5.70 -23.25 3.28
C ARG A 189 4.33 -22.56 3.34
N ASN A 190 4.00 -21.90 2.23
CA ASN A 190 2.70 -21.78 1.56
C ASN A 190 1.51 -21.16 2.32
N ARG A 191 1.08 -19.96 1.89
CA ARG A 191 -0.26 -19.65 1.32
C ARG A 191 -0.37 -18.19 0.81
N LYS A 192 -0.83 -18.06 -0.44
CA LYS A 192 -0.89 -16.89 -1.36
C LYS A 192 -2.27 -16.20 -1.41
N ILE A 193 -2.30 -14.93 -1.87
CA ILE A 193 -2.79 -14.44 -3.20
C ILE A 193 -1.78 -13.33 -3.57
N ASP A 194 -0.72 -13.55 -4.35
CA ASP A 194 -0.57 -13.78 -5.81
C ASP A 194 -0.90 -12.56 -6.69
N PHE A 195 -0.10 -11.49 -6.58
CA PHE A 195 0.47 -10.94 -7.82
C PHE A 195 1.60 -11.89 -8.20
N ARG A 196 1.63 -12.37 -9.44
CA ARG A 196 2.73 -13.21 -9.94
C ARG A 196 4.06 -12.58 -9.55
N ALA A 197 4.67 -13.12 -8.51
CA ALA A 197 6.09 -13.15 -8.27
C ALA A 197 6.68 -14.26 -9.14
N GLU A 198 6.35 -14.23 -10.44
CA GLU A 198 7.25 -14.84 -11.41
C GLU A 198 8.21 -13.71 -11.81
N PRO A 199 9.53 -13.95 -11.77
CA PRO A 199 10.44 -13.04 -12.46
C PRO A 199 9.95 -12.88 -13.91
N PRO A 200 10.12 -11.70 -14.53
CA PRO A 200 9.67 -11.46 -15.90
C PRO A 200 10.09 -12.62 -16.81
N THR A 201 9.17 -13.10 -17.63
CA THR A 201 9.44 -14.20 -18.56
C THR A 201 10.28 -13.71 -19.74
N GLU A 202 10.87 -14.62 -20.51
CA GLU A 202 11.67 -14.25 -21.68
C GLU A 202 10.84 -13.49 -22.73
N GLU A 203 9.54 -13.78 -22.81
CA GLU A 203 8.57 -13.04 -23.62
C GLU A 203 8.34 -11.61 -23.09
N ASP A 204 8.32 -11.41 -21.76
CA ASP A 204 8.19 -10.06 -21.17
C ASP A 204 9.42 -9.19 -21.47
N TYR A 205 10.64 -9.75 -21.41
CA TYR A 205 11.86 -9.00 -21.76
C TYR A 205 11.88 -8.55 -23.23
N LEU A 206 11.38 -9.40 -24.14
CA LEU A 206 11.29 -9.12 -25.57
C LEU A 206 10.16 -8.14 -25.91
N LEU A 207 9.01 -8.21 -25.23
CA LEU A 207 7.86 -7.34 -25.44
C LEU A 207 8.13 -5.89 -24.96
N TYR A 208 8.93 -5.74 -23.90
CA TYR A 208 9.22 -4.44 -23.27
C TYR A 208 10.59 -3.84 -23.63
N GLY A 209 11.35 -4.47 -24.53
CA GLY A 209 12.65 -3.95 -25.00
C GLY A 209 13.73 -3.83 -23.91
N LEU A 210 13.62 -4.64 -22.85
CA LEU A 210 14.52 -4.60 -21.69
C LEU A 210 15.66 -5.60 -21.86
N ASN A 211 16.91 -5.14 -21.82
CA ASN A 211 18.06 -6.04 -21.83
C ASN A 211 18.12 -6.85 -20.53
N LYS A 212 18.17 -8.18 -20.65
CA LYS A 212 18.38 -9.09 -19.51
C LYS A 212 19.73 -8.77 -18.84
N PRO A 213 19.84 -8.72 -17.49
CA PRO A 213 21.13 -8.67 -16.84
C PRO A 213 21.90 -9.95 -17.18
N SER A 214 23.07 -9.80 -17.82
CA SER A 214 23.95 -10.93 -18.09
C SER A 214 24.44 -11.50 -16.76
N MET A 215 23.96 -12.69 -16.40
CA MET A 215 24.56 -13.45 -15.31
C MET A 215 25.93 -13.92 -15.81
N GLN A 216 26.98 -13.16 -15.50
CA GLN A 216 28.36 -13.63 -15.61
C GLN A 216 28.50 -14.84 -14.65
N ARG A 217 28.94 -15.96 -15.23
CA ARG A 217 29.25 -17.20 -14.52
C ARG A 217 30.48 -17.06 -13.65
#